data_AF-A0A355FAH6-F1
#
_entry.id   AF-A0A355FAH6-F1
#
_cell.length_a   1.000
_cell.length_b   1.000
_cell.length_c   1.000
_cell.angle_alpha   90.00
_cell.angle_beta   90.00
_cell.angle_gamma   90.00
#
_symmetry.space_group_name_H-M   'P 1'
#
loop_
_entity.id
_entity.type
_entity.pdbx_description
1 polymer ?
#
loop_
_entity_poly.entity_id
_entity_poly.type
_entity_poly.pdbx_seq_one_letter_code
_entity_poly.pdbx_strand_id
1 'polypeptide(L)'
;MSLCAHYNLALYLVAAGRLDEAADQLEMDEPLYRHFPEPWAQLRLLWLNGDIAAGKGDLAAAERAYLQTREGFTAHHMGYDAAMVSLDLAALHLEAGLLADVQQLAEEMLPIFQAQVVDRETLAALRLFQEAARRQEVTVEKVRELATRLRREWPANVPPSRPSG
;
A
#
# COMPACT_ATOMS: atom_id res chain seq x y z
N MET A 1 -4.84 -24.19 1.76
CA MET A 1 -3.70 -23.29 1.98
C MET A 1 -4.24 -21.88 2.12
N SER A 2 -3.82 -21.12 3.13
CA SER A 2 -4.39 -19.79 3.38
C SER A 2 -3.58 -18.74 2.62
N LEU A 3 -4.14 -18.16 1.55
CA LEU A 3 -3.51 -17.07 0.79
C LEU A 3 -3.02 -15.92 1.70
N CYS A 4 -3.76 -15.65 2.77
CA CYS A 4 -3.41 -14.62 3.75
C CYS A 4 -2.10 -14.92 4.48
N ALA A 5 -1.80 -16.19 4.77
CA ALA A 5 -0.55 -16.57 5.45
C ALA A 5 0.67 -16.35 4.54
N HIS A 6 0.53 -16.70 3.26
CA HIS A 6 1.55 -16.51 2.24
C HIS A 6 1.81 -15.02 1.98
N TYR A 7 0.74 -14.23 1.82
CA TYR A 7 0.81 -12.78 1.70
C TYR A 7 1.51 -12.13 2.90
N ASN A 8 1.14 -12.51 4.13
CA ASN A 8 1.76 -11.97 5.34
C ASN A 8 3.25 -12.35 5.44
N LEU A 9 3.62 -13.58 5.07
CA LEU A 9 5.03 -13.99 5.03
C LEU A 9 5.83 -13.12 4.06
N ALA A 10 5.34 -12.91 2.85
CA ALA A 10 5.99 -12.04 1.87
C ALA A 10 6.13 -10.60 2.38
N LEU A 11 5.10 -10.03 3.01
CA LEU A 11 5.18 -8.72 3.68
C LEU A 11 6.27 -8.68 4.76
N TYR A 12 6.39 -9.72 5.58
CA TYR A 12 7.43 -9.80 6.60
C TYR A 12 8.84 -9.87 6.00
N LEU A 13 9.01 -10.62 4.91
CA LEU A 13 10.30 -10.73 4.21
C LEU A 13 10.71 -9.37 3.62
N VAL A 14 9.78 -8.67 2.97
CA VAL A 14 9.97 -7.30 2.47
C VAL A 14 10.37 -6.35 3.61
N ALA A 15 9.60 -6.34 4.70
CA ALA A 15 9.87 -5.47 5.85
C ALA A 15 11.22 -5.76 6.52
N ALA A 16 11.70 -7.01 6.44
CA ALA A 16 13.02 -7.42 6.93
C ALA A 16 14.16 -7.16 5.93
N GLY A 17 13.88 -6.58 4.76
CA GLY A 17 14.88 -6.37 3.70
C GLY A 17 15.34 -7.64 3.00
N ARG A 18 14.66 -8.77 3.22
CA ARG A 18 14.96 -10.08 2.61
C ARG A 18 14.30 -10.18 1.24
N LEU A 19 14.67 -9.26 0.35
CA LEU A 19 13.95 -8.98 -0.91
C LEU A 19 14.05 -10.13 -1.93
N ASP A 20 15.16 -10.83 -1.97
CA ASP A 20 15.31 -12.00 -2.85
C ASP A 20 14.44 -13.16 -2.36
N GLU A 21 14.42 -13.42 -1.05
CA GLU A 21 13.54 -14.45 -0.48
C GLU A 21 12.06 -14.10 -0.62
N ALA A 22 11.71 -12.81 -0.54
CA ALA A 22 10.35 -12.36 -0.84
C ALA A 22 9.98 -12.64 -2.31
N ALA A 23 10.90 -12.39 -3.25
CA ALA A 23 10.68 -12.66 -4.67
C ALA A 23 10.54 -14.16 -4.95
N ASP A 24 11.43 -14.99 -4.40
CA ASP A 24 11.38 -16.44 -4.53
C ASP A 24 10.07 -17.01 -3.96
N GLN A 25 9.63 -16.49 -2.80
CA GLN A 25 8.36 -16.87 -2.20
C GLN A 25 7.16 -16.53 -3.11
N LEU A 26 7.15 -15.36 -3.74
CA LEU A 26 6.08 -14.97 -4.67
C LEU A 26 6.05 -15.82 -5.94
N GLU A 27 7.22 -16.20 -6.46
CA GLU A 27 7.32 -17.11 -7.60
C GLU A 27 6.76 -18.49 -7.23
N MET A 28 7.10 -19.00 -6.04
CA MET A 28 6.53 -20.25 -5.52
C MET A 28 5.03 -20.17 -5.29
N ASP A 29 4.51 -19.01 -4.93
CA ASP A 29 3.08 -18.77 -4.64
C ASP A 29 2.26 -18.45 -5.90
N GLU A 30 2.87 -18.30 -7.08
CA GLU A 30 2.16 -18.00 -8.33
C GLU A 30 1.02 -19.00 -8.65
N PRO A 31 1.21 -20.34 -8.49
CA PRO A 31 0.11 -21.29 -8.64
C PRO A 31 -1.00 -21.07 -7.61
N LEU A 32 -0.67 -20.66 -6.39
CA LEU A 32 -1.66 -20.36 -5.35
C LEU A 32 -2.49 -19.13 -5.75
N TYR A 33 -1.85 -18.03 -6.15
CA TYR A 33 -2.55 -16.82 -6.60
C TYR A 33 -3.43 -17.07 -7.84
N ARG A 34 -3.08 -18.01 -8.72
CA ARG A 34 -3.96 -18.44 -9.83
C ARG A 34 -5.28 -19.06 -9.37
N HIS A 35 -5.34 -19.63 -8.18
CA HIS A 35 -6.59 -20.15 -7.60
C HIS A 35 -7.47 -19.05 -6.97
N PHE A 36 -6.95 -17.81 -6.87
CA PHE A 36 -7.66 -16.64 -6.34
C PHE A 36 -7.68 -15.51 -7.37
N PRO A 37 -8.49 -15.66 -8.45
CA PRO A 37 -8.55 -14.67 -9.53
C PRO A 37 -9.25 -13.36 -9.11
N GLU A 38 -9.75 -13.26 -7.88
CA GLU A 38 -10.40 -12.06 -7.39
C GLU A 38 -9.47 -10.84 -7.46
N PRO A 39 -9.97 -9.66 -7.88
CA PRO A 39 -9.14 -8.48 -8.07
C PRO A 39 -8.30 -8.10 -6.85
N TRP A 40 -8.86 -8.21 -5.63
CA TRP A 40 -8.13 -7.86 -4.41
C TRP A 40 -6.89 -8.73 -4.20
N ALA A 41 -6.92 -10.02 -4.58
CA ALA A 41 -5.80 -10.93 -4.42
C ALA A 41 -4.70 -10.61 -5.44
N GLN A 42 -5.09 -10.36 -6.69
CA GLN A 42 -4.16 -10.01 -7.77
C GLN A 42 -3.50 -8.63 -7.55
N LEU A 43 -4.27 -7.65 -7.06
CA LEU A 43 -3.76 -6.32 -6.73
C LEU A 43 -2.80 -6.37 -5.54
N ARG A 44 -3.06 -7.21 -4.53
CA ARG A 44 -2.13 -7.43 -3.42
C ARG A 44 -0.82 -8.09 -3.87
N LEU A 45 -0.89 -9.03 -4.81
CA LEU A 45 0.31 -9.59 -5.44
C LEU A 45 1.11 -8.52 -6.18
N LEU A 46 0.43 -7.69 -6.97
CA LEU A 46 1.07 -6.58 -7.69
C LEU A 46 1.71 -5.57 -6.72
N TRP A 47 1.04 -5.28 -5.61
CA TRP A 47 1.58 -4.42 -4.57
C TRP A 47 2.89 -4.96 -3.99
N LEU A 48 2.93 -6.25 -3.62
CA LEU A 48 4.15 -6.89 -3.11
C LEU A 48 5.28 -6.86 -4.13
N ASN A 49 4.99 -7.06 -5.42
CA ASN A 49 5.99 -6.88 -6.47
C ASN A 49 6.53 -5.44 -6.52
N GLY A 50 5.67 -4.45 -6.31
CA GLY A 50 6.07 -3.05 -6.17
C GLY A 50 6.98 -2.81 -4.97
N ASP A 51 6.65 -3.37 -3.81
CA ASP A 51 7.47 -3.27 -2.60
C ASP A 51 8.85 -3.92 -2.77
N ILE A 52 8.92 -5.07 -3.43
CA ILE A 52 10.18 -5.75 -3.75
C ILE A 52 11.01 -4.89 -4.71
N ALA A 53 10.39 -4.35 -5.76
CA ALA A 53 11.06 -3.47 -6.72
C ALA A 53 11.61 -2.21 -6.03
N ALA A 54 10.80 -1.58 -5.16
CA ALA A 54 11.21 -0.42 -4.38
C ALA A 54 12.42 -0.74 -3.49
N GLY A 55 12.36 -1.85 -2.76
CA GLY A 55 13.48 -2.30 -1.92
C GLY A 55 14.75 -2.59 -2.71
N LYS A 56 14.62 -3.09 -3.96
CA LYS A 56 15.76 -3.36 -4.85
C LYS A 56 16.29 -2.11 -5.56
N GLY A 57 15.64 -0.96 -5.39
CA GLY A 57 16.00 0.31 -6.02
C GLY A 57 15.50 0.47 -7.45
N ASP A 58 14.63 -0.42 -7.95
CA ASP A 58 13.94 -0.24 -9.24
C ASP A 58 12.70 0.64 -9.03
N LEU A 59 12.95 1.94 -8.83
CA LEU A 59 11.92 2.92 -8.51
C LEU A 59 10.89 3.06 -9.64
N ALA A 60 11.28 2.87 -10.90
CA ALA A 60 10.36 2.96 -12.04
C ALA A 60 9.39 1.78 -12.09
N ALA A 61 9.86 0.56 -11.78
CA ALA A 61 8.98 -0.60 -11.66
C ALA A 61 8.06 -0.48 -10.44
N ALA A 62 8.60 -0.02 -9.30
CA ALA A 62 7.84 0.21 -8.08
C ALA A 62 6.70 1.22 -8.29
N GLU A 63 7.00 2.39 -8.85
CA GLU A 63 6.01 3.43 -9.10
C GLU A 63 4.88 2.93 -10.00
N ARG A 64 5.22 2.23 -11.10
CA ARG A 64 4.22 1.64 -12.00
C ARG A 64 3.32 0.64 -11.29
N ALA A 65 3.89 -0.23 -10.46
CA ALA A 65 3.15 -1.20 -9.68
C ALA A 65 2.21 -0.52 -8.67
N TYR A 66 2.68 0.53 -7.99
CA TYR A 66 1.86 1.28 -7.03
C TYR A 66 0.72 2.05 -7.70
N LEU A 67 0.97 2.72 -8.83
CA LEU A 67 -0.07 3.41 -9.59
C LEU A 67 -1.15 2.43 -10.05
N GLN A 68 -0.76 1.33 -10.69
CA GLN A 68 -1.71 0.32 -11.17
C GLN A 68 -2.48 -0.34 -10.02
N THR A 69 -1.81 -0.63 -8.90
CA THR A 69 -2.44 -1.18 -7.71
C THR A 69 -3.46 -0.22 -7.11
N ARG A 70 -3.09 1.06 -6.94
CA ARG A 70 -3.97 2.11 -6.41
C ARG A 70 -5.20 2.33 -7.29
N GLU A 71 -5.02 2.41 -8.60
CA GLU A 71 -6.11 2.54 -9.57
C GLU A 71 -7.04 1.33 -9.49
N GLY A 72 -6.48 0.11 -9.46
CA GLY A 72 -7.26 -1.12 -9.34
C GLY A 72 -8.09 -1.17 -8.04
N PHE A 73 -7.48 -0.87 -6.90
CA PHE A 73 -8.21 -0.84 -5.63
C PHE A 73 -9.31 0.22 -5.63
N THR A 74 -9.05 1.39 -6.20
CA THR A 74 -10.05 2.46 -6.34
C THR A 74 -11.21 2.01 -7.22
N ALA A 75 -10.93 1.41 -8.37
CA ALA A 75 -11.94 0.90 -9.31
C ALA A 75 -12.82 -0.21 -8.70
N HIS A 76 -12.28 -0.96 -7.73
CA HIS A 76 -13.01 -2.00 -7.01
C HIS A 76 -13.57 -1.56 -5.66
N HIS A 77 -13.60 -0.25 -5.37
CA HIS A 77 -14.09 0.34 -4.12
C HIS A 77 -13.36 -0.15 -2.85
N MET A 78 -12.11 -0.58 -2.99
CA MET A 78 -11.22 -1.02 -1.91
C MET A 78 -10.41 0.16 -1.39
N GLY A 79 -11.12 1.18 -0.91
CA GLY A 79 -10.53 2.49 -0.58
C GLY A 79 -9.39 2.42 0.43
N TYR A 80 -9.49 1.55 1.44
CA TYR A 80 -8.42 1.42 2.43
C TYR A 80 -7.14 0.85 1.82
N ASP A 81 -7.21 -0.24 1.03
CA ASP A 81 -6.03 -0.78 0.33
C ASP A 81 -5.46 0.26 -0.65
N ALA A 82 -6.31 0.99 -1.38
CA ALA A 82 -5.87 2.07 -2.28
C ALA A 82 -5.09 3.16 -1.53
N ALA A 83 -5.59 3.56 -0.36
CA ALA A 83 -4.97 4.62 0.42
C ALA A 83 -3.68 4.17 1.12
N MET A 84 -3.54 2.88 1.46
CA MET A 84 -2.26 2.34 1.92
C MET A 84 -1.20 2.37 0.81
N VAL A 85 -1.55 1.99 -0.41
CA VAL A 85 -0.63 2.04 -1.56
C VAL A 85 -0.24 3.47 -1.90
N SER A 86 -1.15 4.44 -1.71
CA SER A 86 -0.85 5.87 -1.85
C SER A 86 0.26 6.34 -0.90
N LEU A 87 0.43 5.73 0.27
CA LEU A 87 1.55 6.08 1.17
C LEU A 87 2.89 5.59 0.65
N ASP A 88 2.94 4.38 0.07
CA ASP A 88 4.17 3.89 -0.57
C ASP A 88 4.55 4.74 -1.77
N LEU A 89 3.55 5.12 -2.58
CA LEU A 89 3.74 6.03 -3.70
C LEU A 89 4.21 7.42 -3.24
N ALA A 90 3.61 7.98 -2.18
CA ALA A 90 4.05 9.24 -1.60
C ALA A 90 5.49 9.19 -1.07
N ALA A 91 5.91 8.06 -0.48
CA ALA A 91 7.30 7.88 -0.06
C ALA A 91 8.26 7.90 -1.26
N LEU A 92 7.90 7.22 -2.36
CA LEU A 92 8.69 7.21 -3.59
C LEU A 92 8.76 8.61 -4.24
N HIS A 93 7.64 9.32 -4.30
CA HIS A 93 7.59 10.68 -4.83
C HIS A 93 8.38 11.68 -3.98
N LEU A 94 8.39 11.52 -2.65
CA LEU A 94 9.25 12.32 -1.77
C LEU A 94 10.74 12.09 -2.05
N GLU A 95 11.16 10.85 -2.23
CA GLU A 95 12.55 10.53 -2.59
C GLU A 95 12.96 11.13 -3.94
N ALA A 96 12.00 11.24 -4.87
CA ALA A 96 12.19 11.88 -6.18
C ALA A 96 12.04 13.42 -6.17
N GLY A 97 11.69 14.03 -5.02
CA GLY A 97 11.45 15.48 -4.91
C GLY A 97 10.15 15.97 -5.57
N LEU A 98 9.22 15.06 -5.87
CA LEU A 98 7.94 15.31 -6.52
C LEU A 98 6.88 15.78 -5.51
N LEU A 99 7.12 16.94 -4.88
CA LEU A 99 6.30 17.43 -3.76
C LEU A 99 4.84 17.73 -4.12
N ALA A 100 4.57 18.09 -5.37
CA ALA A 100 3.21 18.36 -5.85
C ALA A 100 2.37 17.07 -5.87
N ASP A 101 2.94 15.98 -6.37
CA ASP A 101 2.29 14.67 -6.41
C ASP A 101 2.03 14.14 -4.99
N VAL A 102 2.97 14.36 -4.06
CA VAL A 102 2.80 14.03 -2.64
C VAL A 102 1.64 14.79 -2.01
N GLN A 103 1.53 16.09 -2.28
CA GLN A 103 0.40 16.89 -1.79
C GLN A 103 -0.93 16.37 -2.36
N GLN A 104 -0.98 16.09 -3.65
CA GLN A 104 -2.18 15.56 -4.29
C GLN A 104 -2.62 14.23 -3.66
N LEU A 105 -1.70 13.29 -3.47
CA LEU A 105 -1.99 12.01 -2.81
C LEU A 105 -2.55 12.23 -1.39
N ALA A 106 -1.97 13.15 -0.62
CA ALA A 106 -2.43 13.46 0.73
C ALA A 106 -3.83 14.10 0.77
N GLU A 107 -4.20 14.87 -0.26
CA GLU A 107 -5.53 15.45 -0.39
C GLU A 107 -6.60 14.40 -0.73
N GLU A 108 -6.26 13.43 -1.58
CA GLU A 108 -7.15 12.37 -2.02
C GLU A 108 -7.36 11.27 -0.95
N MET A 109 -6.37 11.00 -0.12
CA MET A 109 -6.45 9.93 0.88
C MET A 109 -7.41 10.23 2.03
N LEU A 110 -7.48 11.48 2.50
CA LEU A 110 -8.23 11.82 3.71
C LEU A 110 -9.74 11.53 3.58
N PRO A 111 -10.43 11.90 2.47
CA PRO A 111 -11.83 11.52 2.25
C PRO A 111 -12.05 10.01 2.19
N ILE A 112 -11.09 9.25 1.64
CA ILE A 112 -11.17 7.79 1.52
C ILE A 112 -11.19 7.15 2.91
N PHE A 113 -10.28 7.55 3.80
CA PHE A 113 -10.26 7.02 5.18
C PHE A 113 -11.44 7.51 6.04
N GLN A 114 -11.97 8.72 5.80
CA GLN A 114 -13.16 9.22 6.51
C GLN A 114 -14.43 8.42 6.19
N ALA A 115 -14.53 7.86 4.99
CA ALA A 115 -15.64 6.99 4.59
C ALA A 115 -15.56 5.59 5.22
N GLN A 116 -14.45 5.24 5.88
CA GLN A 116 -14.20 3.94 6.49
C GLN A 116 -14.30 4.03 8.02
N VAL A 117 -14.55 2.90 8.69
CA VAL A 117 -14.54 2.82 10.16
C VAL A 117 -13.09 2.73 10.64
N VAL A 118 -12.43 3.88 10.70
CA VAL A 118 -11.05 4.03 11.13
C VAL A 118 -11.03 4.73 12.49
N ASP A 119 -10.08 4.38 13.35
CA ASP A 119 -9.99 5.00 14.67
C ASP A 119 -9.58 6.48 14.56
N ARG A 120 -9.79 7.20 15.67
CA ARG A 120 -9.55 8.65 15.74
C ARG A 120 -8.06 9.00 15.65
N GLU A 121 -7.17 8.14 16.09
CA GLU A 121 -5.73 8.38 16.09
C GLU A 121 -5.19 8.31 14.66
N THR A 122 -5.59 7.30 13.90
CA THR A 122 -5.25 7.18 12.49
C THR A 122 -5.78 8.36 11.68
N LEU A 123 -7.04 8.76 11.87
CA LEU A 123 -7.59 9.94 11.21
C LEU A 123 -6.83 11.23 11.56
N ALA A 124 -6.39 11.37 12.82
CA ALA A 124 -5.58 12.52 13.23
C ALA A 124 -4.21 12.54 12.53
N ALA A 125 -3.54 11.40 12.43
CA ALA A 125 -2.26 11.32 11.75
C ALA A 125 -2.33 11.53 10.24
N LEU A 126 -3.40 11.07 9.59
CA LEU A 126 -3.65 11.37 8.18
C LEU A 126 -3.88 12.87 7.95
N ARG A 127 -4.56 13.56 8.87
CA ARG A 127 -4.69 15.03 8.82
C ARG A 127 -3.34 15.72 9.02
N LEU A 128 -2.50 15.23 9.94
CA LEU A 128 -1.16 15.77 10.15
C LEU A 128 -0.28 15.57 8.90
N PHE A 129 -0.36 14.40 8.26
CA PHE A 129 0.30 14.14 6.99
C PHE A 129 -0.17 15.11 5.90
N GLN A 130 -1.49 15.31 5.73
CA GLN A 130 -2.03 16.27 4.77
C GLN A 130 -1.55 17.70 5.03
N GLU A 131 -1.59 18.16 6.28
CA GLU A 131 -1.15 19.51 6.63
C GLU A 131 0.34 19.69 6.36
N ALA A 132 1.17 18.71 6.73
CA ALA A 132 2.59 18.73 6.44
C ALA A 132 2.85 18.70 4.92
N ALA A 133 2.05 17.97 4.13
CA ALA A 133 2.22 17.89 2.68
C ALA A 133 1.93 19.23 2.01
N ARG A 134 0.88 19.93 2.45
CA ARG A 134 0.56 21.30 2.01
C ARG A 134 1.67 22.30 2.34
N ARG A 135 2.38 22.09 3.45
CA ARG A 135 3.52 22.92 3.87
C ARG A 135 4.86 22.47 3.28
N GLN A 136 4.88 21.36 2.53
CA GLN A 136 6.10 20.73 2.02
C GLN A 136 7.10 20.34 3.14
N GLU A 137 6.58 19.98 4.31
CA GLU A 137 7.34 19.60 5.51
C GLU A 137 7.31 18.09 5.81
N VAL A 138 6.76 17.31 4.87
CA VAL A 138 6.73 15.84 4.98
C VAL A 138 8.11 15.28 4.70
N THR A 139 8.50 14.28 5.48
CA THR A 139 9.71 13.50 5.23
C THR A 139 9.34 12.05 4.91
N VAL A 140 10.23 11.36 4.19
CA VAL A 140 10.03 9.96 3.80
C VAL A 140 9.84 9.07 5.04
N GLU A 141 10.57 9.34 6.12
CA GLU A 141 10.49 8.59 7.37
C GLU A 141 9.09 8.67 7.98
N LYS A 142 8.48 9.87 8.02
CA LYS A 142 7.13 10.07 8.55
C LYS A 142 6.07 9.32 7.74
N VAL A 143 6.22 9.30 6.41
CA VAL A 143 5.30 8.55 5.53
C VAL A 143 5.43 7.04 5.76
N ARG A 144 6.66 6.54 5.85
CA ARG A 144 6.94 5.11 6.13
C ARG A 144 6.45 4.68 7.51
N GLU A 145 6.59 5.54 8.52
CA GLU A 145 6.07 5.29 9.87
C GLU A 145 4.54 5.20 9.86
N LEU A 146 3.87 6.14 9.18
CA LEU A 146 2.42 6.11 9.02
C LEU A 146 1.95 4.84 8.30
N ALA A 147 2.59 4.49 7.18
CA ALA A 147 2.28 3.26 6.44
C ALA A 147 2.45 2.00 7.31
N THR A 148 3.53 1.93 8.09
CA THR A 148 3.81 0.81 9.00
C THR A 148 2.74 0.69 10.07
N ARG A 149 2.31 1.80 10.67
CA ARG A 149 1.25 1.77 11.70
C ARG A 149 -0.07 1.28 11.12
N LEU A 150 -0.49 1.81 9.96
CA LEU A 150 -1.74 1.42 9.32
C LEU A 150 -1.76 -0.06 8.92
N ARG A 151 -0.65 -0.59 8.42
CA ARG A 151 -0.52 -2.02 8.10
C ARG A 151 -0.67 -2.93 9.30
N ARG A 152 -0.33 -2.49 10.52
CA ARG A 152 -0.52 -3.28 11.75
C ARG A 152 -1.98 -3.31 12.19
N GLU A 153 -2.69 -2.21 11.98
CA GLU A 153 -4.11 -2.08 12.30
C GLU A 153 -4.99 -2.75 11.24
N TRP A 154 -4.49 -2.91 10.02
CA TRP A 154 -5.18 -3.56 8.92
C TRP A 154 -5.28 -5.08 9.11
N PRO A 155 -6.50 -5.64 9.19
CA PRO A 155 -6.68 -7.08 9.14
C PRO A 155 -6.42 -7.60 7.72
N ALA A 156 -5.16 -7.85 7.38
CA ALA A 156 -4.76 -8.44 6.10
C ALA A 156 -5.45 -9.80 5.80
N ASN A 157 -6.04 -10.42 6.82
CA ASN A 157 -6.78 -11.69 6.80
C ASN A 157 -8.26 -11.57 6.41
N VAL A 158 -8.78 -10.37 6.14
CA VAL A 158 -10.18 -10.19 5.74
C VAL A 158 -10.22 -9.77 4.26
N PRO A 159 -10.88 -10.54 3.37
CA PRO A 159 -11.18 -10.05 2.03
C PRO A 159 -12.01 -8.77 2.16
N PRO A 160 -11.76 -7.73 1.34
CA PRO A 160 -12.50 -6.48 1.43
C PRO A 160 -14.00 -6.79 1.35
N SER A 161 -14.77 -6.24 2.30
CA SER A 161 -16.22 -6.42 2.38
C SER A 161 -16.83 -6.09 1.02
N ARG A 162 -17.52 -7.06 0.39
CA ARG A 162 -18.26 -6.78 -0.86
C ARG A 162 -19.19 -5.60 -0.60
N PRO A 163 -19.25 -4.58 -1.48
CA PRO A 163 -20.31 -3.58 -1.37
C PRO A 163 -21.64 -4.33 -1.45
N SER A 164 -22.50 -4.08 -0.47
CA SER A 164 -23.92 -4.44 -0.58
C SER A 164 -24.43 -3.80 -1.87
N GLY A 165 -24.88 -4.63 -2.81
CA GLY A 165 -25.46 -4.16 -4.07
C GLY A 165 -26.73 -3.34 -3.86
#